data_AF-A0A8T3WV78-F1
#
_entry.id   AF-A0A8T3WV78-F1
#
_cell.length_a   1.000
_cell.length_b   1.000
_cell.length_c   1.000
_cell.angle_alpha   90.00
_cell.angle_beta   90.00
_cell.angle_gamma   90.00
#
_symmetry.space_group_name_H-M   'P 1'
#
loop_
_entity.id
_entity.type
_entity.pdbx_description
1 polymer ?
#
loop_
_entity_poly.entity_id
_entity_poly.type
_entity_poly.pdbx_seq_one_letter_code
_entity_poly.pdbx_strand_id
1 'polypeptide(L)'
;MIKIKRKQVILFLLLVISLVVLSSCAKPECKDNPDCASRTCYIPKCEDKKCSYNMQRNCCGNRINESIENGMPGGKCTCPQDYGKCEGKGKVKRGSREEDAAYVRYFCNENSQCVFGIDGKDVTRQNLLDTTNTGFFKVSSIVSYNKPFEVAVGTFDFTITLDDAGKDLIFPVVLTKIKILYSGENARVEQLVAENEINAFFNGIGEKAAINTPLTFNYKPQELEEQGSFRYSVDYTYKKRVPSGKAPDGTTLYSEETIRSTFNTPSKPVFLVRSG
;
A
#
# COMPACT_ATOMS: atom_id res chain seq x y z
N MET A 1 -37.86 56.70 -60.52
CA MET A 1 -39.13 56.53 -59.80
C MET A 1 -39.39 55.04 -59.58
N ILE A 2 -39.13 54.53 -58.38
CA ILE A 2 -39.38 53.12 -58.03
C ILE A 2 -40.86 52.98 -57.65
N LYS A 3 -41.66 52.30 -58.49
CA LYS A 3 -43.07 51.98 -58.18
C LYS A 3 -43.10 50.84 -57.17
N ILE A 4 -42.99 51.17 -55.88
CA ILE A 4 -43.16 50.21 -54.80
C ILE A 4 -44.60 49.69 -54.87
N LYS A 5 -44.77 48.39 -55.17
CA LYS A 5 -46.09 47.77 -55.27
C LYS A 5 -46.66 47.67 -53.85
N ARG A 6 -47.87 48.17 -53.64
CA ARG A 6 -48.61 48.21 -52.35
C ARG A 6 -48.57 46.88 -51.57
N LYS A 7 -48.47 45.74 -52.26
CA LYS A 7 -48.31 44.40 -51.66
C LYS A 7 -46.96 44.16 -50.96
N GLN A 8 -45.86 44.75 -51.42
CA GLN A 8 -44.54 44.60 -50.80
C GLN A 8 -44.42 45.41 -49.49
N VAL A 9 -45.09 46.57 -49.41
CA VAL A 9 -45.15 47.37 -48.17
C VAL A 9 -45.91 46.62 -47.08
N ILE A 10 -47.02 45.95 -47.43
CA ILE A 10 -47.82 45.17 -46.47
C ILE A 10 -47.05 43.96 -45.94
N LEU A 11 -46.31 43.24 -46.81
CA LEU A 11 -45.48 42.10 -46.39
C LEU A 11 -44.35 42.53 -45.45
N PHE A 12 -43.68 43.65 -45.76
CA PHE A 12 -42.63 44.20 -44.91
C PHE A 12 -43.18 44.64 -43.56
N LEU A 13 -44.37 45.27 -43.53
CA LEU A 13 -45.03 45.67 -42.29
C LEU A 13 -45.42 44.46 -41.43
N LEU A 14 -45.96 43.39 -42.03
CA LEU A 14 -46.27 42.13 -41.32
C LEU A 14 -45.02 41.45 -40.78
N LEU A 15 -43.90 41.49 -41.49
CA LEU A 15 -42.63 40.94 -41.05
C LEU A 15 -42.04 41.73 -39.87
N VAL A 16 -42.13 43.07 -39.92
CA VAL A 16 -41.73 43.94 -38.80
C VAL A 16 -42.62 43.70 -37.57
N ILE A 17 -43.94 43.59 -37.76
CA ILE A 17 -44.87 43.28 -36.65
C ILE A 17 -44.59 41.89 -36.06
N SER A 18 -44.32 40.88 -36.89
CA SER A 18 -43.91 39.54 -36.44
C SER A 18 -42.62 39.57 -35.60
N LEU A 19 -41.61 40.32 -36.03
CA LEU A 19 -40.35 40.52 -35.30
C LEU A 19 -40.55 41.24 -33.95
N VAL A 20 -41.49 42.19 -33.87
CA VAL A 20 -41.82 42.89 -32.61
C VAL A 20 -42.61 42.00 -31.65
N VAL A 21 -43.48 41.12 -32.15
CA VAL A 21 -44.24 40.19 -31.30
C VAL A 21 -43.31 39.11 -30.74
N LEU A 22 -42.33 38.62 -31.51
CA LEU A 22 -41.36 37.62 -31.05
C LEU A 22 -40.37 38.15 -30.00
N SER A 23 -40.09 39.46 -29.95
CA SER A 23 -39.18 40.06 -28.96
C SER A 23 -39.83 40.37 -27.60
N SER A 24 -41.17 40.27 -27.48
CA SER A 24 -41.92 40.69 -26.29
C SER A 24 -42.36 39.54 -25.34
N CYS A 25 -42.03 38.28 -25.64
CA CYS A 25 -42.48 37.10 -24.88
C CYS A 25 -41.38 36.41 -24.06
N ALA A 26 -40.29 37.09 -23.69
CA ALA A 26 -39.38 36.57 -22.67
C ALA A 26 -40.01 36.79 -21.29
N LYS A 27 -40.68 35.75 -20.74
CA LYS A 27 -41.14 35.79 -19.35
C LYS A 27 -39.91 36.08 -18.46
N PRO A 28 -40.00 37.05 -17.54
CA PRO A 28 -38.91 37.32 -16.61
C PRO A 28 -38.61 36.06 -15.79
N GLU A 29 -37.33 35.75 -15.63
CA GLU A 29 -36.86 34.54 -14.92
C GLU A 29 -37.01 34.70 -13.41
N CYS A 30 -36.81 35.93 -12.90
CA CYS A 30 -36.90 36.26 -11.48
C CYS A 30 -37.49 37.66 -11.26
N LYS A 31 -38.10 37.86 -10.09
CA LYS A 31 -38.52 39.18 -9.58
C LYS A 31 -37.53 39.69 -8.53
N ASP A 32 -37.10 38.82 -7.62
CA ASP A 32 -36.13 39.09 -6.56
C ASP A 32 -35.09 37.96 -6.45
N ASN A 33 -33.99 38.18 -5.70
CA ASN A 33 -32.92 37.17 -5.51
C ASN A 33 -33.41 35.78 -5.03
N PRO A 34 -34.40 35.68 -4.12
CA PRO A 34 -34.91 34.38 -3.66
C PRO A 34 -35.63 33.57 -4.73
N ASP A 35 -36.06 34.18 -5.83
CA ASP A 35 -36.71 33.49 -6.95
C ASP A 35 -35.70 32.68 -7.78
N CYS A 36 -34.41 33.00 -7.67
CA CYS A 36 -33.35 32.26 -8.33
C CYS A 36 -33.03 30.97 -7.58
N ALA A 37 -33.00 29.85 -8.31
CA ALA A 37 -32.67 28.55 -7.74
C ALA A 37 -31.30 28.57 -7.08
N SER A 38 -31.22 28.15 -5.81
CA SER A 38 -29.93 28.04 -5.10
C SER A 38 -28.99 27.06 -5.82
N ARG A 39 -27.73 27.46 -6.01
CA ARG A 39 -26.66 26.58 -6.51
C ARG A 39 -25.53 26.54 -5.48
N THR A 40 -24.98 25.35 -5.23
CA THR A 40 -23.85 25.17 -4.30
C THR A 40 -22.70 26.10 -4.69
N CYS A 41 -22.25 26.93 -3.75
CA CYS A 41 -21.15 27.88 -3.93
C CYS A 41 -21.36 28.95 -5.02
N TYR A 42 -22.61 29.29 -5.31
CA TYR A 42 -22.94 30.49 -6.08
C TYR A 42 -23.94 31.35 -5.31
N ILE A 43 -23.70 32.66 -5.32
CA ILE A 43 -24.61 33.67 -4.79
C ILE A 43 -25.54 34.09 -5.92
N PRO A 44 -26.84 33.72 -5.87
CA PRO A 44 -27.79 34.14 -6.89
C PRO A 44 -28.08 35.64 -6.78
N LYS A 45 -28.20 36.30 -7.93
CA LYS A 45 -28.57 37.70 -8.04
C LYS A 45 -29.54 37.88 -9.21
N CYS A 46 -30.70 38.47 -8.95
CA CYS A 46 -31.64 38.83 -10.00
C CYS A 46 -31.22 40.18 -10.60
N GLU A 47 -30.64 40.15 -11.82
CA GLU A 47 -30.23 41.34 -12.56
C GLU A 47 -31.00 41.39 -13.88
N ASP A 48 -31.64 42.52 -14.17
CA ASP A 48 -32.48 42.70 -15.38
C ASP A 48 -33.53 41.59 -15.58
N LYS A 49 -34.11 41.12 -14.47
CA LYS A 49 -35.09 40.01 -14.43
C LYS A 49 -34.55 38.67 -14.95
N LYS A 50 -33.23 38.49 -14.93
CA LYS A 50 -32.51 37.24 -15.21
C LYS A 50 -31.70 36.82 -13.99
N CYS A 51 -31.59 35.52 -13.75
CA CYS A 51 -30.78 35.01 -12.66
C CYS A 51 -29.30 34.98 -13.07
N SER A 52 -28.50 35.84 -12.45
CA SER A 52 -27.05 35.82 -12.51
C SER A 52 -26.49 35.09 -11.28
N TYR A 53 -25.38 34.37 -11.45
CA TYR A 53 -24.78 33.55 -10.40
C TYR A 53 -23.33 33.95 -10.22
N ASN A 54 -23.03 34.63 -9.12
CA ASN A 54 -21.67 34.99 -8.78
C ASN A 54 -21.03 33.87 -7.98
N MET A 55 -19.81 33.50 -8.36
CA MET A 55 -19.08 32.43 -7.68
C MET A 55 -18.69 32.86 -6.26
N GLN A 56 -18.97 32.00 -5.28
CA GLN A 56 -18.55 32.19 -3.91
C GLN A 56 -17.14 31.61 -3.73
N ARG A 57 -16.21 32.43 -3.19
CA ARG A 57 -14.85 32.01 -2.86
C ARG A 57 -14.80 31.21 -1.56
N ASN A 58 -13.76 30.40 -1.43
CA ASN A 58 -13.50 29.47 -0.33
C ASN A 58 -14.69 28.53 -0.07
N CYS A 59 -15.32 28.06 -1.14
CA CYS A 59 -16.51 27.21 -1.08
C CYS A 59 -16.41 26.03 -2.04
N CYS A 60 -16.48 24.82 -1.48
CA CYS A 60 -16.37 23.58 -2.25
C CYS A 60 -17.57 23.33 -3.17
N GLY A 61 -17.31 23.20 -4.46
CA GLY A 61 -18.29 22.98 -5.53
C GLY A 61 -18.34 24.12 -6.54
N ASN A 62 -17.47 25.13 -6.40
CA ASN A 62 -17.36 26.27 -7.31
C ASN A 62 -16.46 25.98 -8.53
N ARG A 63 -15.81 24.81 -8.57
CA ARG A 63 -14.86 24.32 -9.58
C ARG A 63 -13.56 25.12 -9.70
N ILE A 64 -13.19 25.82 -8.63
CA ILE A 64 -11.89 26.49 -8.48
C ILE A 64 -11.12 25.78 -7.38
N ASN A 65 -9.82 25.59 -7.61
CA ASN A 65 -8.94 25.04 -6.58
C ASN A 65 -8.40 26.18 -5.71
N GLU A 66 -9.04 26.47 -4.58
CA GLU A 66 -8.59 27.49 -3.62
C GLU A 66 -7.84 26.87 -2.43
N SER A 67 -6.81 27.55 -1.91
CA SER A 67 -6.00 26.99 -0.82
C SER A 67 -6.79 26.66 0.45
N ILE A 68 -7.95 27.30 0.63
CA ILE A 68 -8.90 27.05 1.72
C ILE A 68 -10.30 26.90 1.12
N GLU A 69 -10.96 25.78 1.39
CA GLU A 69 -12.34 25.49 0.98
C GLU A 69 -13.17 25.18 2.24
N ASN A 70 -14.29 25.87 2.44
CA ASN A 70 -15.17 25.70 3.61
C ASN A 70 -14.42 25.77 4.96
N GLY A 71 -13.38 26.60 5.05
CA GLY A 71 -12.56 26.76 6.27
C GLY A 71 -11.51 25.67 6.51
N MET A 72 -11.33 24.73 5.57
CA MET A 72 -10.31 23.68 5.63
C MET A 72 -9.30 23.83 4.48
N PRO A 73 -8.08 23.27 4.56
CA PRO A 73 -7.16 23.20 3.42
C PRO A 73 -7.83 22.57 2.20
N GLY A 74 -7.79 23.25 1.05
CA GLY A 74 -8.35 22.75 -0.20
C GLY A 74 -7.59 21.53 -0.73
N GLY A 75 -8.30 20.45 -1.07
CA GLY A 75 -7.68 19.24 -1.58
C GLY A 75 -8.68 18.14 -1.94
N LYS A 76 -8.18 17.05 -2.53
CA LYS A 76 -9.00 15.91 -3.00
C LYS A 76 -9.81 15.21 -1.91
N CYS A 77 -9.41 15.38 -0.65
CA CYS A 77 -10.04 14.77 0.51
C CYS A 77 -11.01 15.68 1.25
N THR A 78 -10.86 17.00 1.12
CA THR A 78 -11.72 18.00 1.76
C THR A 78 -12.75 18.57 0.78
N CYS A 79 -12.41 18.64 -0.51
CA CYS A 79 -13.27 19.11 -1.59
C CYS A 79 -13.09 18.30 -2.90
N PRO A 80 -13.62 17.06 -2.97
CA PRO A 80 -13.51 16.25 -4.19
C PRO A 80 -14.30 16.79 -5.39
N GLN A 81 -15.21 17.74 -5.17
CA GLN A 81 -16.01 18.36 -6.24
C GLN A 81 -15.15 19.26 -7.14
N ASP A 82 -14.18 19.96 -6.55
CA ASP A 82 -13.31 20.88 -7.27
C ASP A 82 -11.96 20.23 -7.60
N TYR A 83 -11.40 19.45 -6.66
CA TYR A 83 -10.08 18.82 -6.79
C TYR A 83 -10.11 17.44 -7.45
N GLY A 84 -11.30 16.87 -7.63
CA GLY A 84 -11.48 15.45 -7.95
C GLY A 84 -11.27 14.56 -6.73
N LYS A 85 -11.66 13.29 -6.85
CA LYS A 85 -11.58 12.32 -5.76
C LYS A 85 -10.16 11.81 -5.54
N CYS A 86 -9.81 11.56 -4.28
CA CYS A 86 -8.62 10.79 -3.91
C CYS A 86 -8.92 9.29 -4.01
N GLU A 87 -9.00 8.79 -5.23
CA GLU A 87 -9.27 7.38 -5.51
C GLU A 87 -8.45 6.90 -6.72
N GLY A 88 -8.35 5.59 -6.89
CA GLY A 88 -7.61 4.96 -7.97
C GLY A 88 -6.43 4.14 -7.47
N LYS A 89 -5.80 3.44 -8.41
CA LYS A 89 -4.64 2.60 -8.13
C LYS A 89 -3.35 3.41 -8.21
N GLY A 90 -2.37 3.05 -7.38
CA GLY A 90 -1.00 3.53 -7.55
C GLY A 90 -0.45 3.13 -8.91
N LYS A 91 0.57 3.83 -9.39
CA LYS A 91 1.28 3.48 -10.63
C LYS A 91 2.65 2.91 -10.28
N VAL A 92 3.02 1.82 -10.93
CA VAL A 92 4.32 1.17 -10.79
C VAL A 92 5.01 1.10 -12.13
N LYS A 93 6.31 1.37 -12.16
CA LYS A 93 7.11 1.24 -13.39
C LYS A 93 7.59 -0.19 -13.58
N ARG A 94 7.29 -0.77 -14.74
CA ARG A 94 7.82 -2.06 -15.21
C ARG A 94 8.57 -1.82 -16.52
N GLY A 95 9.89 -1.72 -16.43
CA GLY A 95 10.73 -1.31 -17.57
C GLY A 95 10.40 0.11 -18.01
N SER A 96 9.95 0.28 -19.25
CA SER A 96 9.56 1.59 -19.81
C SER A 96 8.06 1.92 -19.68
N ARG A 97 7.25 1.02 -19.10
CA ARG A 97 5.80 1.19 -18.98
C ARG A 97 5.38 1.47 -17.54
N GLU A 98 4.31 2.26 -17.41
CA GLU A 98 3.60 2.44 -16.14
C GLU A 98 2.35 1.57 -16.14
N GLU A 99 2.20 0.79 -15.07
CA GLU A 99 1.07 -0.11 -14.87
C GLU A 99 0.36 0.21 -13.55
N ASP A 100 -0.89 -0.21 -13.43
CA ASP A 100 -1.62 -0.10 -12.17
C ASP A 100 -1.03 -1.06 -11.12
N ALA A 101 -0.79 -0.53 -9.93
CA ALA A 101 -0.52 -1.30 -8.73
C ALA A 101 -1.65 -2.32 -8.46
N ALA A 102 -1.27 -3.48 -7.94
CA ALA A 102 -2.18 -4.54 -7.57
C ALA A 102 -2.95 -4.23 -6.27
N TYR A 103 -2.26 -3.69 -5.26
CA TYR A 103 -2.78 -3.48 -3.91
C TYR A 103 -2.77 -2.02 -3.46
N VAL A 104 -1.80 -1.22 -3.92
CA VAL A 104 -1.66 0.19 -3.55
C VAL A 104 -2.76 1.02 -4.19
N ARG A 105 -3.48 1.76 -3.36
CA ARG A 105 -4.55 2.68 -3.77
C ARG A 105 -4.39 4.02 -3.10
N TYR A 106 -4.96 5.04 -3.74
CA TYR A 106 -5.15 6.34 -3.13
C TYR A 106 -6.32 6.32 -2.17
N PHE A 107 -6.15 6.89 -0.98
CA PHE A 107 -7.23 7.18 -0.05
C PHE A 107 -6.90 8.40 0.80
N CYS A 108 -7.93 8.93 1.45
CA CYS A 108 -7.79 10.03 2.39
C CYS A 108 -7.43 9.48 3.77
N ASN A 109 -6.30 9.92 4.32
CA ASN A 109 -5.95 9.61 5.71
C ASN A 109 -6.75 10.47 6.70
N GLU A 110 -6.55 10.22 7.99
CA GLU A 110 -7.21 10.95 9.09
C GLU A 110 -6.92 12.46 9.07
N ASN A 111 -5.79 12.86 8.47
CA ASN A 111 -5.37 14.26 8.32
C ASN A 111 -5.94 14.93 7.04
N SER A 112 -6.90 14.29 6.37
CA SER A 112 -7.47 14.77 5.09
C SER A 112 -6.43 14.95 3.98
N GLN A 113 -5.38 14.14 3.99
CA GLN A 113 -4.36 14.11 2.93
C GLN A 113 -4.60 12.92 2.02
N CYS A 114 -4.38 13.13 0.73
CA CYS A 114 -4.46 12.07 -0.26
C CYS A 114 -3.14 11.29 -0.28
N VAL A 115 -3.15 10.09 0.28
CA VAL A 115 -1.96 9.24 0.45
C VAL A 115 -2.13 7.90 -0.24
N PHE A 116 -1.03 7.16 -0.35
CA PHE A 116 -1.02 5.79 -0.85
C PHE A 116 -0.98 4.80 0.31
N GLY A 117 -1.73 3.72 0.19
CA GLY A 117 -1.57 2.57 1.08
C GLY A 117 -2.36 1.37 0.61
N ILE A 118 -2.61 0.44 1.53
CA ILE A 118 -3.28 -0.83 1.25
C ILE A 118 -4.67 -0.79 1.89
N ASP A 119 -5.70 -1.21 1.16
CA ASP A 119 -7.02 -1.46 1.76
C ASP A 119 -6.92 -2.67 2.69
N GLY A 120 -7.34 -2.54 3.95
CA GLY A 120 -7.31 -3.64 4.92
C GLY A 120 -8.06 -4.90 4.46
N LYS A 121 -8.99 -4.79 3.51
CA LYS A 121 -9.68 -5.94 2.89
C LYS A 121 -8.79 -6.74 1.93
N ASP A 122 -7.77 -6.11 1.37
CA ASP A 122 -6.81 -6.73 0.46
C ASP A 122 -5.66 -7.41 1.24
N VAL A 123 -5.56 -7.17 2.56
CA VAL A 123 -4.53 -7.74 3.43
C VAL A 123 -4.93 -9.15 3.87
N THR A 124 -4.08 -10.13 3.57
CA THR A 124 -4.26 -11.53 3.99
C THR A 124 -3.02 -12.06 4.68
N ARG A 125 -3.18 -12.81 5.77
CA ARG A 125 -2.05 -13.46 6.43
C ARG A 125 -1.58 -14.67 5.62
N GLN A 126 -0.31 -14.71 5.27
CA GLN A 126 0.34 -15.83 4.60
C GLN A 126 1.15 -16.61 5.62
N ASN A 127 1.04 -17.94 5.59
CA ASN A 127 1.83 -18.85 6.42
C ASN A 127 2.62 -19.76 5.50
N LEU A 128 3.95 -19.77 5.66
CA LEU A 128 4.85 -20.59 4.87
C LEU A 128 5.53 -21.60 5.79
N LEU A 129 5.48 -22.87 5.41
CA LEU A 129 6.16 -23.95 6.11
C LEU A 129 7.48 -24.26 5.42
N ASP A 130 8.55 -24.32 6.20
CA ASP A 130 9.84 -24.84 5.79
C ASP A 130 10.28 -25.95 6.72
N THR A 131 11.14 -26.82 6.20
CA THR A 131 11.77 -27.89 6.97
C THR A 131 13.21 -28.01 6.54
N THR A 132 14.10 -28.01 7.52
CA THR A 132 15.55 -28.04 7.30
C THR A 132 16.16 -29.17 8.11
N ASN A 133 16.99 -29.98 7.47
CA ASN A 133 17.80 -30.99 8.12
C ASN A 133 19.26 -30.51 8.14
N THR A 134 19.83 -30.32 9.33
CA THR A 134 21.21 -29.84 9.50
C THR A 134 22.24 -30.98 9.52
N GLY A 135 21.78 -32.23 9.40
CA GLY A 135 22.56 -33.45 9.58
C GLY A 135 22.61 -33.93 11.04
N PHE A 136 22.48 -33.02 12.00
CA PHE A 136 22.44 -33.34 13.44
C PHE A 136 21.07 -33.18 14.07
N PHE A 137 20.21 -32.37 13.47
CA PHE A 137 18.84 -32.21 13.93
C PHE A 137 17.97 -31.71 12.77
N LYS A 138 16.66 -31.86 12.94
CA LYS A 138 15.67 -31.37 11.99
C LYS A 138 14.86 -30.28 12.66
N VAL A 139 14.67 -29.17 11.95
CA VAL A 139 13.78 -28.09 12.36
C VAL A 139 12.70 -27.86 11.33
N SER A 140 11.50 -27.57 11.79
CA SER A 140 10.43 -26.99 10.98
C SER A 140 10.23 -25.55 11.39
N SER A 141 9.84 -24.72 10.45
CA SER A 141 9.58 -23.30 10.69
C SER A 141 8.32 -22.87 9.96
N ILE A 142 7.43 -22.23 10.70
CA ILE A 142 6.27 -21.54 10.13
C ILE A 142 6.60 -20.05 10.13
N VAL A 143 6.69 -19.46 8.94
CA VAL A 143 6.88 -18.02 8.76
C VAL A 143 5.55 -17.40 8.36
N SER A 144 5.09 -16.44 9.16
CA SER A 144 3.83 -15.75 8.93
C SER A 144 4.08 -14.27 8.66
N TYR A 145 3.36 -13.71 7.69
CA TYR A 145 3.41 -12.28 7.37
C TYR A 145 2.12 -11.82 6.67
N ASN A 146 1.87 -10.52 6.61
CA ASN A 146 0.75 -9.94 5.87
C ASN A 146 1.10 -9.76 4.39
N LYS A 147 0.23 -10.19 3.49
CA LYS A 147 0.33 -9.97 2.03
C LYS A 147 -0.76 -9.00 1.59
N PRO A 148 -0.42 -7.90 0.90
CA PRO A 148 0.96 -7.47 0.61
C PRO A 148 1.71 -7.06 1.89
N PHE A 149 3.04 -7.14 1.86
CA PHE A 149 3.89 -6.80 2.99
C PHE A 149 4.18 -5.30 2.98
N GLU A 150 3.60 -4.59 3.94
CA GLU A 150 3.83 -3.16 4.12
C GLU A 150 5.19 -2.92 4.80
N VAL A 151 6.14 -2.33 4.09
CA VAL A 151 7.53 -2.25 4.55
C VAL A 151 7.71 -1.42 5.81
N ALA A 152 6.87 -0.41 6.03
CA ALA A 152 6.98 0.51 7.17
C ALA A 152 6.56 -0.11 8.50
N VAL A 153 5.60 -1.03 8.49
CA VAL A 153 4.94 -1.56 9.71
C VAL A 153 4.90 -3.08 9.76
N GLY A 154 5.21 -3.75 8.65
CA GLY A 154 5.17 -5.20 8.50
C GLY A 154 6.22 -5.89 9.34
N THR A 155 5.87 -7.08 9.81
CA THR A 155 6.77 -7.96 10.56
C THR A 155 6.69 -9.39 10.02
N PHE A 156 7.78 -10.13 10.15
CA PHE A 156 7.81 -11.57 9.93
C PHE A 156 7.75 -12.29 11.27
N ASP A 157 6.75 -13.14 11.44
CA ASP A 157 6.58 -13.99 12.61
C ASP A 157 7.12 -15.39 12.31
N PHE A 158 8.16 -15.81 13.04
CA PHE A 158 8.74 -17.14 12.92
C PHE A 158 8.28 -17.99 14.11
N THR A 159 7.77 -19.19 13.83
CA THR A 159 7.64 -20.26 14.82
C THR A 159 8.54 -21.41 14.40
N ILE A 160 9.68 -21.57 15.08
CA ILE A 160 10.66 -22.61 14.79
C ILE A 160 10.46 -23.75 15.80
N THR A 161 10.30 -24.97 15.32
CA THR A 161 10.13 -26.19 16.13
C THR A 161 11.31 -27.12 15.88
N LEU A 162 11.87 -27.70 16.94
CA LEU A 162 12.85 -28.78 16.80
C LEU A 162 12.11 -30.11 16.61
N ASP A 163 12.13 -30.66 15.41
CA ASP A 163 11.35 -31.85 15.07
C ASP A 163 12.06 -33.16 15.42
N ASP A 164 13.39 -33.18 15.32
CA ASP A 164 14.21 -34.38 15.51
C ASP A 164 15.64 -34.01 15.92
N ALA A 165 16.33 -34.91 16.60
CA ALA A 165 17.71 -34.75 17.04
C ALA A 165 18.50 -36.06 16.88
N GLY A 166 19.69 -35.96 16.29
CA GLY A 166 20.63 -37.06 16.17
C GLY A 166 21.17 -37.48 17.53
N LYS A 167 21.52 -38.77 17.66
CA LYS A 167 22.00 -39.40 18.91
C LYS A 167 23.22 -38.73 19.55
N ASP A 168 24.05 -38.08 18.74
CA ASP A 168 25.29 -37.44 19.19
C ASP A 168 25.09 -35.95 19.53
N LEU A 169 23.90 -35.40 19.32
CA LEU A 169 23.54 -34.03 19.72
C LEU A 169 23.45 -33.93 21.24
N ILE A 170 24.01 -32.86 21.80
CA ILE A 170 23.88 -32.50 23.21
C ILE A 170 23.10 -31.18 23.29
N PHE A 171 21.98 -31.21 24.00
CA PHE A 171 21.16 -30.03 24.26
C PHE A 171 21.83 -29.03 25.22
N PRO A 172 21.50 -27.73 25.15
CA PRO A 172 20.51 -27.13 24.25
C PRO A 172 21.05 -26.78 22.86
N VAL A 173 20.15 -26.70 21.88
CA VAL A 173 20.42 -26.01 20.60
C VAL A 173 20.02 -24.54 20.77
N VAL A 174 20.94 -23.62 20.53
CA VAL A 174 20.73 -22.18 20.73
C VAL A 174 20.66 -21.48 19.37
N LEU A 175 19.52 -20.87 19.04
CA LEU A 175 19.37 -19.95 17.93
C LEU A 175 19.86 -18.57 18.37
N THR A 176 20.81 -18.02 17.63
CA THR A 176 21.49 -16.78 18.01
C THR A 176 21.10 -15.58 17.16
N LYS A 177 20.71 -15.80 15.90
CA LYS A 177 20.38 -14.70 14.98
C LYS A 177 19.46 -15.15 13.86
N ILE A 178 18.54 -14.28 13.45
CA ILE A 178 17.78 -14.42 12.20
C ILE A 178 18.10 -13.25 11.27
N LYS A 179 18.40 -13.56 10.01
CA LYS A 179 18.56 -12.60 8.92
C LYS A 179 17.48 -12.84 7.88
N ILE A 180 16.90 -11.76 7.36
CA ILE A 180 15.97 -11.81 6.22
C ILE A 180 16.68 -11.20 5.02
N LEU A 181 16.83 -11.99 3.98
CA LEU A 181 17.43 -11.61 2.71
C LEU A 181 16.30 -11.46 1.68
N TYR A 182 16.32 -10.35 0.95
CA TYR A 182 15.37 -10.06 -0.11
C TYR A 182 16.08 -10.04 -1.47
N SER A 183 15.44 -10.65 -2.46
CA SER A 183 15.83 -10.62 -3.86
C SER A 183 14.67 -10.10 -4.69
N GLY A 184 14.75 -8.83 -5.11
CA GLY A 184 13.75 -8.23 -5.99
C GLY A 184 13.80 -8.84 -7.39
N GLU A 185 12.68 -8.78 -8.12
CA GLU A 185 12.56 -9.35 -9.48
C GLU A 185 13.66 -8.85 -10.44
N ASN A 186 14.09 -7.60 -10.27
CA ASN A 186 15.14 -6.97 -11.08
C ASN A 186 16.49 -6.85 -10.36
N ALA A 187 16.60 -7.34 -9.12
CA ALA A 187 17.81 -7.22 -8.33
C ALA A 187 18.83 -8.29 -8.74
N ARG A 188 20.08 -7.87 -8.99
CA ARG A 188 21.20 -8.80 -9.27
C ARG A 188 21.80 -9.39 -8.00
N VAL A 189 21.52 -8.77 -6.86
CA VAL A 189 22.11 -9.10 -5.57
C VAL A 189 21.00 -9.20 -4.53
N GLU A 190 21.16 -10.16 -3.63
CA GLU A 190 20.32 -10.21 -2.44
C GLU A 190 20.70 -9.10 -1.48
N GLN A 191 19.68 -8.52 -0.84
CA GLN A 191 19.83 -7.44 0.12
C GLN A 191 19.42 -7.95 1.50
N LEU A 192 20.23 -7.64 2.51
CA LEU A 192 19.84 -7.86 3.90
C LEU A 192 18.82 -6.78 4.29
N VAL A 193 17.57 -7.19 4.55
CA VAL A 193 16.46 -6.28 4.86
C VAL A 193 16.05 -6.29 6.33
N ALA A 194 16.38 -7.37 7.05
CA ALA A 194 16.25 -7.44 8.50
C ALA A 194 17.34 -8.31 9.11
N GLU A 195 17.75 -7.95 10.32
CA GLU A 195 18.55 -8.77 11.21
C GLU A 195 18.02 -8.61 12.63
N ASN A 196 17.89 -9.73 13.35
CA ASN A 196 17.45 -9.76 14.73
C ASN A 196 18.31 -10.75 15.52
N GLU A 197 19.04 -10.23 16.51
CA GLU A 197 19.77 -11.04 17.49
C GLU A 197 18.76 -11.68 18.44
N ILE A 198 18.86 -13.00 18.61
CA ILE A 198 17.93 -13.77 19.43
C ILE A 198 18.71 -14.66 20.39
N ASN A 199 18.05 -15.11 21.45
CA ASN A 199 18.60 -16.09 22.39
C ASN A 199 17.54 -17.15 22.68
N ALA A 200 17.12 -17.85 21.63
CA ALA A 200 16.14 -18.92 21.74
C ALA A 200 16.88 -20.24 21.91
N PHE A 201 16.46 -21.07 22.85
CA PHE A 201 17.07 -22.37 23.09
C PHE A 201 16.03 -23.48 23.05
N PHE A 202 16.43 -24.62 22.51
CA PHE A 202 15.66 -25.86 22.51
C PHE A 202 16.37 -26.86 23.44
N ASN A 203 15.72 -27.26 24.54
CA ASN A 203 16.21 -28.27 25.46
C ASN A 203 15.78 -29.69 25.07
N GLY A 204 14.86 -29.82 24.10
CA GLY A 204 14.36 -31.11 23.65
C GLY A 204 13.56 -31.03 22.34
N ILE A 205 13.31 -32.20 21.77
CA ILE A 205 12.46 -32.37 20.59
C ILE A 205 11.03 -31.93 20.92
N GLY A 206 10.39 -31.23 19.99
CA GLY A 206 9.02 -30.70 20.10
C GLY A 206 8.94 -29.29 20.68
N GLU A 207 10.03 -28.75 21.24
CA GLU A 207 10.08 -27.38 21.71
C GLU A 207 10.00 -26.36 20.57
N LYS A 208 9.44 -25.18 20.88
CA LYS A 208 9.15 -24.13 19.92
C LYS A 208 9.70 -22.78 20.38
N ALA A 209 10.20 -22.01 19.42
CA ALA A 209 10.60 -20.63 19.60
C ALA A 209 9.74 -19.73 18.70
N ALA A 210 9.07 -18.75 19.30
CA ALA A 210 8.33 -17.71 18.59
C ALA A 210 9.18 -16.44 18.54
N ILE A 211 9.46 -15.95 17.33
CA ILE A 211 10.36 -14.82 17.09
C ILE A 211 9.66 -13.85 16.14
N ASN A 212 9.60 -12.57 16.52
CA ASN A 212 9.09 -11.50 15.66
C ASN A 212 10.27 -10.68 15.13
N THR A 213 10.33 -10.47 13.82
CA THR A 213 11.42 -9.76 13.16
C THR A 213 10.85 -8.66 12.25
N PRO A 214 10.87 -7.39 12.68
CA PRO A 214 10.57 -6.25 11.80
C PRO A 214 11.69 -6.03 10.78
N LEU A 215 11.41 -5.30 9.71
CA LEU A 215 12.44 -4.83 8.79
C LEU A 215 13.29 -3.74 9.48
N THR A 216 14.58 -3.98 9.68
CA THR A 216 15.47 -3.10 10.48
C THR A 216 16.43 -2.25 9.65
N PHE A 217 16.65 -2.56 8.37
CA PHE A 217 17.65 -1.86 7.54
C PHE A 217 17.11 -0.69 6.71
N ASN A 218 15.94 -0.14 7.07
CA ASN A 218 15.27 0.94 6.32
C ASN A 218 15.20 0.65 4.81
N TYR A 219 15.03 -0.63 4.44
CA TYR A 219 14.84 -1.00 3.05
C TYR A 219 13.61 -0.24 2.51
N LYS A 220 13.73 0.31 1.31
CA LYS A 220 12.65 1.05 0.64
C LYS A 220 12.47 0.45 -0.75
N PRO A 221 11.29 -0.11 -1.06
CA PRO A 221 10.95 -0.48 -2.43
C PRO A 221 11.20 0.70 -3.37
N GLN A 222 11.75 0.40 -4.55
CA GLN A 222 12.03 1.44 -5.54
C GLN A 222 10.72 2.07 -6.04
N GLU A 223 9.75 1.19 -6.34
CA GLU A 223 8.40 1.54 -6.77
C GLU A 223 7.41 1.52 -5.58
N LEU A 224 6.16 1.93 -5.81
CA LEU A 224 5.10 1.81 -4.80
C LEU A 224 4.84 0.35 -4.41
N GLU A 225 5.06 -0.56 -5.36
CA GLU A 225 5.00 -2.00 -5.15
C GLU A 225 6.16 -2.69 -5.84
N GLU A 226 6.71 -3.69 -5.18
CA GLU A 226 7.80 -4.49 -5.72
C GLU A 226 7.54 -5.98 -5.48
N GLN A 227 7.63 -6.77 -6.54
CA GLN A 227 7.60 -8.22 -6.44
C GLN A 227 9.02 -8.73 -6.29
N GLY A 228 9.19 -9.72 -5.42
CA GLY A 228 10.46 -10.40 -5.27
C GLY A 228 10.30 -11.70 -4.50
N SER A 229 11.38 -12.09 -3.85
CA SER A 229 11.38 -13.21 -2.93
C SER A 229 12.20 -12.88 -1.70
N PHE A 230 11.84 -13.47 -0.58
CA PHE A 230 12.69 -13.48 0.60
C PHE A 230 13.14 -14.89 0.90
N ARG A 231 14.31 -15.00 1.52
CA ARG A 231 14.71 -16.18 2.29
C ARG A 231 15.23 -15.72 3.63
N TYR A 232 15.27 -16.60 4.59
CA TYR A 232 15.87 -16.30 5.88
C TYR A 232 17.00 -17.26 6.19
N SER A 233 17.90 -16.74 7.00
CA SER A 233 19.09 -17.42 7.48
C SER A 233 19.06 -17.41 8.99
N VAL A 234 19.27 -18.56 9.62
CA VAL A 234 19.28 -18.68 11.08
C VAL A 234 20.65 -19.16 11.51
N ASP A 235 21.34 -18.33 12.30
CA ASP A 235 22.59 -18.71 12.95
C ASP A 235 22.26 -19.44 14.25
N TYR A 236 22.97 -20.55 14.50
CA TYR A 236 22.74 -21.39 15.66
C TYR A 236 24.04 -22.01 16.19
N THR A 237 24.00 -22.39 17.47
CA THR A 237 25.07 -23.06 18.18
C THR A 237 24.54 -24.32 18.85
N TYR A 238 25.30 -25.41 18.82
CA TYR A 238 24.97 -26.64 19.54
C TYR A 238 26.24 -27.37 19.98
N LYS A 239 26.10 -28.35 20.87
CA LYS A 239 27.18 -29.26 21.25
C LYS A 239 26.94 -30.65 20.68
N LYS A 240 28.01 -31.37 20.34
CA LYS A 240 27.93 -32.79 19.95
C LYS A 240 28.99 -33.63 20.64
N ARG A 241 28.71 -34.94 20.78
CA ARG A 241 29.67 -35.95 21.21
C ARG A 241 30.53 -36.35 20.01
N VAL A 242 31.85 -36.30 20.18
CA VAL A 242 32.82 -36.79 19.20
C VAL A 242 33.71 -37.85 19.85
N PRO A 243 33.99 -38.98 19.17
CA PRO A 243 34.93 -39.97 19.68
C PRO A 243 36.31 -39.34 19.93
N SER A 244 36.80 -39.41 21.16
CA SER A 244 38.10 -38.85 21.57
C SER A 244 39.16 -39.93 21.83
N GLY A 245 38.76 -41.20 21.89
CA GLY A 245 39.68 -42.32 22.07
C GLY A 245 38.97 -43.62 22.46
N LYS A 246 39.74 -44.58 22.95
CA LYS A 246 39.24 -45.80 23.58
C LYS A 246 39.82 -45.94 24.97
N ALA A 247 39.00 -46.31 25.94
CA ALA A 247 39.46 -46.70 27.26
C ALA A 247 40.17 -48.06 27.21
N PRO A 248 40.90 -48.46 28.27
CA PRO A 248 41.61 -49.74 28.32
C PRO A 248 40.72 -50.98 28.14
N ASP A 249 39.43 -50.87 28.48
CA ASP A 249 38.41 -51.92 28.30
C ASP A 249 37.82 -51.95 26.87
N GLY A 250 38.27 -51.07 25.98
CA GLY A 250 37.81 -50.95 24.61
C GLY A 250 36.58 -50.05 24.41
N THR A 251 36.00 -49.50 25.48
CA THR A 251 34.87 -48.56 25.37
C THR A 251 35.29 -47.26 24.68
N THR A 252 34.44 -46.72 23.82
CA THR A 252 34.71 -45.44 23.14
C THR A 252 34.58 -44.29 24.13
N LEU A 253 35.63 -43.50 24.26
CA LEU A 253 35.60 -42.23 24.99
C LEU A 253 35.06 -41.13 24.08
N TYR A 254 34.31 -40.20 24.65
CA TYR A 254 33.74 -39.07 23.93
C TYR A 254 34.23 -37.75 24.54
N SER A 255 34.48 -36.76 23.69
CA SER A 255 34.59 -35.36 24.08
C SER A 255 33.42 -34.55 23.52
N GLU A 256 33.18 -33.37 24.09
CA GLU A 256 32.20 -32.41 23.58
C GLU A 256 32.87 -31.45 22.62
N GLU A 257 32.21 -31.18 21.49
CA GLU A 257 32.61 -30.14 20.54
C GLU A 257 31.47 -29.14 20.39
N THR A 258 31.76 -27.83 20.46
CA THR A 258 30.77 -26.78 20.21
C THR A 258 30.82 -26.38 18.74
N ILE A 259 29.70 -26.50 18.05
CA ILE A 259 29.54 -26.17 16.64
C ILE A 259 28.71 -24.90 16.51
N ARG A 260 29.18 -23.97 15.68
CA ARG A 260 28.44 -22.80 15.21
C ARG A 260 28.19 -22.97 13.73
N SER A 261 26.95 -22.78 13.30
CA SER A 261 26.57 -23.00 11.92
C SER A 261 25.36 -22.13 11.58
N THR A 262 25.02 -22.13 10.30
CA THR A 262 23.90 -21.37 9.74
C THR A 262 23.14 -22.28 8.79
N PHE A 263 21.81 -22.19 8.81
CA PHE A 263 21.00 -22.78 7.75
C PHE A 263 20.24 -21.69 6.99
N ASN A 264 20.02 -21.93 5.70
CA ASN A 264 19.31 -21.02 4.81
C ASN A 264 18.08 -21.72 4.26
N THR A 265 16.98 -21.00 4.18
CA THR A 265 15.77 -21.52 3.54
C THR A 265 15.73 -21.26 2.04
N PRO A 266 14.92 -22.02 1.29
CA PRO A 266 14.59 -21.65 -0.08
C PRO A 266 13.91 -20.29 -0.14
N SER A 267 14.09 -19.58 -1.25
CA SER A 267 13.40 -18.31 -1.50
C SER A 267 11.89 -18.51 -1.65
N LYS A 268 11.12 -17.58 -1.09
CA LYS A 268 9.67 -17.55 -1.11
C LYS A 268 9.18 -16.24 -1.70
N PRO A 269 8.15 -16.25 -2.56
CA PRO A 269 7.66 -15.02 -3.17
C PRO A 269 7.09 -14.09 -2.10
N VAL A 270 7.34 -12.80 -2.25
CA VAL A 270 6.76 -11.74 -1.43
C VAL A 270 6.45 -10.53 -2.30
N PHE A 271 5.47 -9.77 -1.87
CA PHE A 271 5.02 -8.58 -2.53
C PHE A 271 5.15 -7.42 -1.55
N LEU A 272 6.16 -6.56 -1.75
CA LEU A 272 6.47 -5.45 -0.87
C LEU A 272 5.71 -4.21 -1.32
N VAL A 273 5.20 -3.46 -0.35
CA VAL A 273 4.46 -2.23 -0.59
C VAL A 273 5.06 -1.09 0.23
N ARG A 274 5.21 0.06 -0.42
CA ARG A 274 5.57 1.33 0.22
C ARG A 274 4.32 2.20 0.34
N SER A 275 3.74 2.27 1.54
CA SER A 275 2.73 3.26 1.91
C SER A 275 3.37 4.63 2.15
N GLY A 276 2.56 5.69 2.02
CA GLY A 276 2.98 7.08 2.14
C GLY A 276 2.11 7.89 3.10
#